data_AF-A0AAN7Z514-F1
#
_entry.id   AF-A0AAN7Z514-F1
#
_cell.length_a   1.000
_cell.length_b   1.000
_cell.length_c   1.000
_cell.angle_alpha   90.00
_cell.angle_beta   90.00
_cell.angle_gamma   90.00
#
_symmetry.space_group_name_H-M   'P 1'
#
loop_
_entity.id
_entity.type
_entity.pdbx_description
1 polymer ?
#
loop_
_entity_poly.entity_id
_entity_poly.type
_entity_poly.pdbx_seq_one_letter_code
_entity_poly.pdbx_strand_id
1 'polypeptide(L)'
;MDRCGHEQWKSNEEPLNFFGGIIADPMGFGKTLTMISLVAMDKEREELSNVNIDETEAHKPDVTATLVIIPPPLIGSWEEQLSDHVVEGQLVYRRHHGKNRIAGIQDLASVNIVLTTYHTVSADWKPGPGLAHSPIFAVRWKRLILDEAHFIRNGNSRMARAVCDLEAISRWAVTGTPIQNRLGDLASLLKFIRPYPYTDPKKFDADVSQPWKSGKDEEAVNRLKRLSACLLLRRPKGAIDLPARRDLQRPVCFSQEERETYERIRQQTTISIDEASGTDTARSRSLIYVNVLQRIESLRLFCNLGLHYRSKLSKPSSASTEPEQWSAKAQRMFSLQRQINLILCTQCSSALGLTDTFFDDASNHPESAQFTSCLQFTCSDCVSRRHQSGKAVTCGCKPPCPVAPVSTSAVDLEEVEDVVCPSGPPAFLSLPSKIEALLEDLKEAPGDVKWQVSIFYQNHLIRLIVTVN
;
A
#
# COMPACT_ATOMS: atom_id res chain seq x y z
N MET A 1 34.10 -8.79 11.12
CA MET A 1 33.61 -8.80 9.73
C MET A 1 34.77 -8.43 8.80
N ASP A 2 35.89 -9.16 8.89
CA ASP A 2 37.05 -8.91 8.04
C ASP A 2 37.34 -10.17 7.24
N ARG A 3 36.95 -10.14 5.97
CA ARG A 3 37.50 -10.90 4.83
C ARG A 3 36.48 -10.91 3.69
N CYS A 4 36.41 -9.82 2.94
CA CYS A 4 36.08 -9.89 1.51
C CYS A 4 37.27 -9.37 0.71
N GLY A 5 37.73 -10.19 -0.23
CA GLY A 5 39.06 -10.14 -0.82
C GLY A 5 39.32 -8.94 -1.74
N HIS A 6 40.61 -8.65 -1.82
CA HIS A 6 41.25 -7.73 -2.76
C HIS A 6 40.99 -8.14 -4.23
N GLU A 7 40.02 -7.50 -4.87
CA GLU A 7 40.08 -7.23 -6.31
C GLU A 7 40.33 -5.73 -6.47
N GLN A 8 41.34 -5.37 -7.27
CA GLN A 8 41.97 -4.06 -7.37
C GLN A 8 40.98 -2.95 -7.79
N TRP A 9 40.58 -2.11 -6.85
CA TRP A 9 39.91 -0.84 -7.11
C TRP A 9 40.96 0.24 -7.39
N LYS A 10 41.06 0.72 -8.64
CA LYS A 10 41.89 1.88 -9.02
C LYS A 10 41.22 3.22 -8.62
N SER A 11 40.91 3.40 -7.35
CA SER A 11 40.67 4.71 -6.75
C SER A 11 41.27 4.74 -5.35
N ASN A 12 42.13 5.71 -5.05
CA ASN A 12 42.88 5.85 -3.79
C ASN A 12 42.00 6.26 -2.57
N GLU A 13 40.68 6.18 -2.67
CA GLU A 13 39.78 6.54 -1.58
C GLU A 13 39.10 5.27 -1.06
N GLU A 14 39.24 5.01 0.24
CA GLU A 14 38.51 3.94 0.92
C GLU A 14 37.00 4.19 0.78
N PRO A 15 36.22 3.15 0.42
CA PRO A 15 34.79 3.32 0.28
C PRO A 15 34.16 3.69 1.63
N LEU A 16 33.22 4.62 1.61
CA LEU A 16 32.45 4.99 2.80
C LEU A 16 31.81 3.75 3.43
N ASN A 17 32.07 3.55 4.73
CA ASN A 17 31.43 2.49 5.50
C ASN A 17 29.91 2.68 5.48
N PHE A 18 29.17 1.59 5.27
CA PHE A 18 27.72 1.56 5.42
C PHE A 18 27.35 0.59 6.55
N PHE A 19 26.27 0.88 7.26
CA PHE A 19 25.78 0.06 8.36
C PHE A 19 24.36 -0.44 8.07
N GLY A 20 24.15 -1.74 8.24
CA GLY A 20 22.87 -2.40 8.02
C GLY A 20 22.88 -3.33 6.81
N GLY A 21 21.72 -3.63 6.25
CA GLY A 21 21.57 -4.62 5.21
C GLY A 21 20.12 -5.01 4.94
N ILE A 22 19.93 -6.16 4.31
CA ILE A 22 18.62 -6.66 3.89
C ILE A 22 18.33 -7.97 4.63
N ILE A 23 17.22 -8.01 5.38
CA ILE A 23 16.70 -9.26 5.95
C ILE A 23 15.64 -9.80 4.99
N ALA A 24 16.00 -10.86 4.28
CA ALA A 24 15.23 -11.48 3.20
C ALA A 24 14.47 -12.74 3.64
N ASP A 25 14.19 -12.89 4.94
CA ASP A 25 13.61 -14.12 5.50
C ASP A 25 12.14 -14.31 5.11
N PRO A 26 11.69 -15.56 4.91
CA PRO A 26 10.27 -15.87 4.69
C PRO A 26 9.35 -15.29 5.78
N MET A 27 8.07 -15.11 5.45
CA MET A 27 7.06 -14.74 6.44
C MET A 27 7.02 -15.81 7.56
N GLY A 28 6.89 -15.38 8.82
CA GLY A 28 6.87 -16.27 9.99
C GLY A 28 8.23 -16.50 10.67
N PHE A 29 9.34 -15.98 10.14
CA PHE A 29 10.69 -16.16 10.71
C PHE A 29 11.06 -15.16 11.84
N GLY A 30 10.08 -14.46 12.42
CA GLY A 30 10.33 -13.52 13.52
C GLY A 30 11.16 -12.28 13.13
N LYS A 31 11.01 -11.78 11.90
CA LYS A 31 11.77 -10.60 11.41
C LYS A 31 11.54 -9.35 12.27
N THR A 32 10.29 -9.11 12.66
CA THR A 32 9.90 -8.00 13.55
C THR A 32 10.61 -8.11 14.89
N LEU A 33 10.57 -9.28 15.54
CA LEU A 33 11.29 -9.51 16.80
C LEU A 33 12.80 -9.35 16.65
N THR A 34 13.38 -9.83 15.55
CA THR A 34 14.81 -9.63 15.26
C THR A 34 15.18 -8.13 15.25
N MET A 35 14.32 -7.30 14.65
CA MET A 35 14.52 -5.84 14.62
C MET A 35 14.32 -5.19 15.99
N ILE A 36 13.31 -5.61 16.76
CA ILE A 36 13.07 -5.11 18.12
C ILE A 36 14.25 -5.46 19.03
N SER A 37 14.71 -6.71 19.00
CA SER A 37 15.88 -7.17 19.76
C SER A 37 17.14 -6.36 19.39
N LEU A 38 17.33 -6.06 18.10
CA LEU A 38 18.45 -5.22 17.66
C LEU A 38 18.37 -3.79 18.25
N VAL A 39 17.18 -3.20 18.38
CA VAL A 39 17.02 -1.90 19.04
C VAL A 39 17.29 -2.00 20.54
N ALA A 40 16.78 -3.04 21.20
CA ALA A 40 17.00 -3.28 22.63
C ALA A 40 18.49 -3.45 22.99
N MET A 41 19.20 -4.32 22.27
CA MET A 41 20.63 -4.59 22.49
C MET A 41 21.48 -3.32 22.32
N ASP A 42 21.15 -2.50 21.33
CA ASP A 42 21.86 -1.26 21.07
C ASP A 42 21.65 -0.21 22.17
N LYS A 43 20.43 -0.15 22.74
CA LYS A 43 20.13 0.75 23.86
C LYS A 43 20.94 0.35 25.11
N GLU A 44 20.92 -0.94 25.44
CA GLU A 44 21.70 -1.48 26.58
C GLU A 44 23.19 -1.16 26.41
N ARG A 45 23.73 -1.35 25.21
CA ARG A 45 25.14 -1.03 24.91
C ARG A 45 25.46 0.47 25.06
N GLU A 46 24.54 1.35 24.71
CA GLU A 46 24.71 2.80 24.85
C GLU A 46 24.74 3.21 26.32
N GLU A 47 23.82 2.68 27.14
CA GLU A 47 23.79 2.90 28.60
C GLU A 47 25.10 2.47 29.28
N LEU A 48 25.75 1.44 28.76
CA LEU A 48 27.05 0.95 29.24
C LEU A 48 28.25 1.81 28.80
N SER A 49 28.12 2.60 27.72
CA SER A 49 29.27 3.18 27.03
C SER A 49 29.50 4.68 27.27
N ASN A 50 28.57 5.42 27.91
CA ASN A 50 28.71 6.84 28.24
C ASN A 50 29.36 7.69 27.13
N VAL A 51 29.01 7.43 25.87
CA VAL A 51 29.58 8.16 24.73
C VAL A 51 28.77 9.45 24.53
N ASN A 52 29.38 10.59 24.85
CA ASN A 52 28.86 11.89 24.47
C ASN A 52 29.04 12.07 22.96
N ILE A 53 27.95 12.39 22.26
CA ILE A 53 27.97 12.68 20.82
C ILE A 53 28.55 14.09 20.65
N ASP A 54 29.69 14.19 19.97
CA ASP A 54 30.35 15.46 19.65
C ASP A 54 29.50 16.23 18.63
N GLU A 55 29.11 17.45 18.97
CA GLU A 55 28.36 18.35 18.08
C GLU A 55 29.30 18.91 17.00
N THR A 56 29.41 18.21 15.86
CA THR A 56 30.10 18.79 14.69
C THR A 56 29.18 19.70 13.89
N GLU A 57 29.57 20.96 13.77
CA GLU A 57 28.88 22.02 13.04
C GLU A 57 28.87 21.76 11.51
N ALA A 58 27.75 21.25 10.99
CA ALA A 58 27.26 21.39 9.59
C ALA A 58 26.11 20.41 9.25
N HIS A 59 25.83 19.43 10.09
CA HIS A 59 24.91 18.33 9.78
C HIS A 59 23.61 18.40 10.60
N LYS A 60 22.53 17.76 10.11
CA LYS A 60 21.26 17.66 10.84
C LYS A 60 21.50 17.07 12.24
N PRO A 61 20.74 17.50 13.28
CA PRO A 61 20.88 16.96 14.62
C PRO A 61 20.69 15.44 14.64
N ASP A 62 21.60 14.77 15.31
CA ASP A 62 21.57 13.33 15.52
C ASP A 62 20.53 12.94 16.57
N VAL A 63 19.74 11.91 16.28
CA VAL A 63 18.82 11.31 17.26
C VAL A 63 19.15 9.83 17.44
N THR A 64 19.14 9.38 18.70
CA THR A 64 19.36 7.97 19.06
C THR A 64 18.16 7.07 18.72
N ALA A 65 17.03 7.68 18.35
CA ALA A 65 15.81 6.98 17.97
C ALA A 65 15.96 6.16 16.67
N THR A 66 15.22 5.06 16.60
CA THR A 66 15.02 4.24 15.40
C THR A 66 13.70 4.59 14.73
N LEU A 67 13.72 4.96 13.45
CA LEU A 67 12.51 5.16 12.65
C LEU A 67 12.15 3.88 11.91
N VAL A 68 10.95 3.39 12.17
CA VAL A 68 10.40 2.16 11.57
C VAL A 68 9.26 2.55 10.62
N ILE A 69 9.43 2.27 9.34
CA ILE A 69 8.51 2.62 8.27
C ILE A 69 7.80 1.35 7.80
N ILE A 70 6.48 1.31 7.97
CA ILE A 70 5.67 0.11 7.79
C ILE A 70 4.42 0.36 6.95
N PRO A 71 3.81 -0.67 6.35
CA PRO A 71 2.47 -0.58 5.79
C PRO A 71 1.46 -0.18 6.89
N PRO A 72 0.42 0.65 6.58
CA PRO A 72 -0.55 1.10 7.59
C PRO A 72 -1.19 -0.03 8.44
N PRO A 73 -1.57 -1.19 7.88
CA PRO A 73 -2.16 -2.28 8.67
C PRO A 73 -1.21 -2.90 9.70
N LEU A 74 0.10 -2.70 9.57
CA LEU A 74 1.09 -3.31 10.47
C LEU A 74 1.41 -2.44 11.69
N ILE A 75 0.87 -1.21 11.79
CA ILE A 75 1.11 -0.35 12.97
C ILE A 75 0.66 -1.05 14.25
N GLY A 76 -0.59 -1.51 14.31
CA GLY A 76 -1.12 -2.19 15.49
C GLY A 76 -0.33 -3.45 15.82
N SER A 77 0.00 -4.26 14.81
CA SER A 77 0.83 -5.46 15.01
C SER A 77 2.22 -5.16 15.56
N TRP A 78 2.86 -4.07 15.14
CA TRP A 78 4.15 -3.66 15.71
C TRP A 78 4.02 -3.21 17.18
N GLU A 79 2.96 -2.48 17.50
CA GLU A 79 2.68 -2.04 18.89
C GLU A 79 2.40 -3.24 19.80
N GLU A 80 1.62 -4.23 19.34
CA GLU A 80 1.39 -5.50 20.03
C GLU A 80 2.71 -6.24 20.28
N GLN A 81 3.56 -6.39 19.25
CA GLN A 81 4.86 -7.06 19.41
C GLN A 81 5.80 -6.34 20.36
N LEU A 82 5.76 -5.00 20.41
CA LEU A 82 6.52 -4.23 21.40
C LEU A 82 5.96 -4.45 22.81
N SER A 83 4.64 -4.45 22.96
CA SER A 83 3.98 -4.68 24.26
C SER A 83 4.20 -6.08 24.81
N ASP A 84 4.18 -7.10 23.95
CA ASP A 84 4.26 -8.51 24.37
C ASP A 84 5.69 -8.95 24.71
N HIS A 85 6.69 -8.35 24.05
CA HIS A 85 8.07 -8.84 24.09
C HIS A 85 9.08 -7.87 24.71
N VAL A 86 8.69 -6.64 25.04
CA VAL A 86 9.56 -5.67 25.69
C VAL A 86 9.05 -5.41 27.11
N VAL A 87 9.96 -5.43 28.08
CA VAL A 87 9.64 -5.04 29.46
C VAL A 87 9.20 -3.58 29.49
N GLU A 88 8.11 -3.30 30.21
CA GLU A 88 7.52 -1.97 30.28
C GLU A 88 8.56 -0.90 30.67
N GLY A 89 8.59 0.21 29.93
CA GLY A 89 9.54 1.31 30.12
C GLY A 89 10.94 1.10 29.50
N GLN A 90 11.29 -0.10 29.04
CA GLN A 90 12.62 -0.36 28.46
C GLN A 90 12.77 0.14 27.03
N LEU A 91 11.73 0.11 26.18
CA LEU A 91 11.75 0.78 24.88
C LEU A 91 10.52 1.67 24.75
N VAL A 92 10.73 2.98 24.85
CA VAL A 92 9.67 3.96 24.63
C VAL A 92 9.45 4.09 23.13
N TYR A 93 8.23 3.79 22.68
CA TYR A 93 7.86 3.96 21.28
C TYR A 93 6.77 5.02 21.11
N ARG A 94 6.73 5.66 19.94
CA ARG A 94 5.70 6.63 19.58
C ARG A 94 5.23 6.41 18.14
N ARG A 95 3.92 6.50 17.94
CA ARG A 95 3.30 6.51 16.61
C ARG A 95 3.49 7.90 15.99
N HIS A 96 3.87 7.96 14.72
CA HIS A 96 3.89 9.16 13.87
C HIS A 96 2.94 8.92 12.68
N HIS A 97 1.64 9.07 12.94
CA HIS A 97 0.57 8.85 11.95
C HIS A 97 -0.74 9.53 12.40
N GLY A 98 -1.51 10.04 11.43
CA GLY A 98 -2.82 10.67 11.70
C GLY A 98 -2.70 11.90 12.62
N LYS A 99 -3.51 11.96 13.67
CA LYS A 99 -3.52 13.02 14.69
C LYS A 99 -2.34 12.93 15.68
N ASN A 100 -1.70 11.77 15.78
CA ASN A 100 -0.58 11.52 16.68
C ASN A 100 0.76 11.81 16.00
N ARG A 101 0.83 12.78 15.09
CA ARG A 101 2.12 13.13 14.45
C ARG A 101 3.01 13.88 15.43
N ILE A 102 4.30 13.68 15.24
CA ILE A 102 5.35 14.39 15.99
C ILE A 102 5.35 15.84 15.52
N ALA A 103 5.23 16.77 16.47
CA ALA A 103 5.14 18.19 16.19
C ALA A 103 6.52 18.86 16.17
N GLY A 104 7.45 18.41 17.01
CA GLY A 104 8.79 18.98 17.12
C GLY A 104 9.89 17.94 17.35
N ILE A 105 11.14 18.35 17.16
CA ILE A 105 12.32 17.49 17.41
C ILE A 105 12.46 17.19 18.90
N GLN A 106 11.99 18.07 19.79
CA GLN A 106 12.05 17.87 21.24
C GLN A 106 11.30 16.59 21.68
N ASP A 107 10.26 16.22 20.94
CA ASP A 107 9.48 15.01 21.18
C ASP A 107 10.30 13.72 20.96
N LEU A 108 11.43 13.80 20.25
CA LEU A 108 12.27 12.64 19.92
C LEU A 108 13.29 12.29 21.02
N ALA A 109 13.58 13.22 21.95
CA ALA A 109 14.68 13.07 22.91
C ALA A 109 14.50 11.86 23.86
N SER A 110 13.27 11.52 24.21
CA SER A 110 12.94 10.41 25.12
C SER A 110 12.39 9.16 24.41
N VAL A 111 12.38 9.15 23.06
CA VAL A 111 11.77 8.08 22.27
C VAL A 111 12.85 7.18 21.68
N ASN A 112 12.72 5.87 21.86
CA ASN A 112 13.62 4.88 21.28
C ASN A 112 13.16 4.43 19.88
N ILE A 113 11.85 4.31 19.66
CA ILE A 113 11.27 3.83 18.40
C ILE A 113 10.16 4.77 17.92
N VAL A 114 10.23 5.19 16.66
CA VAL A 114 9.13 5.93 16.01
C VAL A 114 8.52 5.05 14.92
N LEU A 115 7.22 4.76 15.03
CA LEU A 115 6.48 3.99 14.04
C LEU A 115 5.76 4.94 13.07
N THR A 116 6.01 4.81 11.77
CA THR A 116 5.33 5.62 10.75
C THR A 116 4.99 4.79 9.50
N THR A 117 4.22 5.37 8.59
CA THR A 117 3.86 4.73 7.33
C THR A 117 4.60 5.30 6.14
N TYR A 118 4.79 4.48 5.11
CA TYR A 118 5.32 4.93 3.82
C TYR A 118 4.56 6.13 3.24
N HIS A 119 3.24 6.16 3.40
CA HIS A 119 2.40 7.25 2.92
C HIS A 119 2.61 8.53 3.73
N THR A 120 2.74 8.41 5.06
CA THR A 120 3.03 9.55 5.94
C THR A 120 4.38 10.17 5.59
N VAL A 121 5.42 9.35 5.45
CA VAL A 121 6.76 9.81 5.02
C VAL A 121 6.70 10.50 3.65
N SER A 122 5.97 9.93 2.69
CA SER A 122 5.81 10.52 1.36
C SER A 122 5.02 11.84 1.36
N ALA A 123 4.06 12.00 2.28
CA ALA A 123 3.26 13.22 2.43
C ALA A 123 4.07 14.34 3.07
N ASP A 124 4.88 13.99 4.06
CA ASP A 124 5.77 14.90 4.79
C ASP A 124 7.01 15.32 3.98
N TRP A 125 7.28 14.62 2.88
CA TRP A 125 8.41 14.88 2.01
C TRP A 125 8.15 16.04 1.04
N LYS A 126 9.03 17.04 1.12
CA LYS A 126 9.12 18.18 0.20
C LYS A 126 10.49 18.16 -0.48
N PRO A 127 10.55 18.06 -1.82
CA PRO A 127 11.83 18.07 -2.53
C PRO A 127 12.42 19.48 -2.61
N GLY A 128 13.66 19.66 -2.16
CA GLY A 128 14.44 20.88 -2.36
C GLY A 128 15.11 21.42 -1.08
N PRO A 129 16.28 22.10 -1.19
CA PRO A 129 16.96 22.70 -0.04
C PRO A 129 16.21 23.93 0.47
N GLY A 130 16.08 24.07 1.80
CA GLY A 130 15.53 25.27 2.44
C GLY A 130 14.03 25.29 2.69
N LEU A 131 13.31 24.20 2.41
CA LEU A 131 11.89 24.06 2.79
C LEU A 131 11.78 23.54 4.23
N ALA A 132 10.80 24.06 4.98
CA ALA A 132 10.48 23.53 6.31
C ALA A 132 10.05 22.06 6.17
N HIS A 133 11.00 21.19 6.46
CA HIS A 133 10.86 19.75 6.47
C HIS A 133 10.09 19.34 7.73
N SER A 134 9.23 18.32 7.62
CA SER A 134 8.63 17.67 8.78
C SER A 134 9.74 17.26 9.77
N PRO A 135 9.49 17.23 11.10
CA PRO A 135 10.49 16.87 12.10
C PRO A 135 11.27 15.60 11.78
N ILE A 136 10.64 14.63 11.11
CA ILE A 136 11.26 13.36 10.72
C ILE A 136 12.37 13.49 9.65
N PHE A 137 12.36 14.58 8.88
CA PHE A 137 13.35 14.88 7.84
C PHE A 137 14.39 15.91 8.30
N ALA A 138 14.16 16.55 9.45
CA ALA A 138 15.02 17.57 10.03
C ALA A 138 16.13 17.00 10.92
N VAL A 139 16.14 15.69 11.15
CA VAL A 139 17.10 14.97 12.00
C VAL A 139 17.85 13.90 11.21
N ARG A 140 19.00 13.44 11.73
CA ARG A 140 19.68 12.23 11.27
C ARG A 140 19.41 11.10 12.27
N TRP A 141 18.75 10.04 11.79
CA TRP A 141 18.34 8.91 12.62
C TRP A 141 19.50 7.96 12.92
N LYS A 142 19.54 7.36 14.11
CA LYS A 142 20.44 6.24 14.39
C LYS A 142 20.19 5.07 13.44
N ARG A 143 18.91 4.76 13.20
CA ARG A 143 18.51 3.63 12.37
C ARG A 143 17.21 3.88 11.62
N LEU A 144 17.18 3.45 10.36
CA LEU A 144 15.95 3.26 9.58
C LEU A 144 15.67 1.78 9.41
N ILE A 145 14.41 1.38 9.61
CA ILE A 145 13.93 0.04 9.35
C ILE A 145 12.73 0.13 8.40
N LEU A 146 12.83 -0.48 7.22
CA LEU A 146 11.73 -0.61 6.28
C LEU A 146 11.12 -2.01 6.44
N ASP A 147 9.94 -2.11 7.04
CA ASP A 147 9.18 -3.36 7.01
C ASP A 147 8.39 -3.46 5.72
N GLU A 148 8.33 -4.66 5.14
CA GLU A 148 7.84 -4.87 3.78
C GLU A 148 8.48 -3.92 2.75
N ALA A 149 9.82 -3.87 2.74
CA ALA A 149 10.61 -2.95 1.89
C ALA A 149 10.31 -3.01 0.37
N HIS A 150 9.56 -4.03 -0.10
CA HIS A 150 9.07 -4.10 -1.47
C HIS A 150 8.15 -2.93 -1.87
N PHE A 151 7.62 -2.15 -0.91
CA PHE A 151 6.87 -0.91 -1.18
C PHE A 151 7.69 0.15 -1.94
N ILE A 152 9.02 0.17 -1.78
CA ILE A 152 9.91 1.12 -2.48
C ILE A 152 10.55 0.54 -3.75
N ARG A 153 10.05 -0.60 -4.26
CA ARG A 153 10.61 -1.29 -5.46
C ARG A 153 10.76 -0.40 -6.70
N ASN A 154 9.89 0.60 -6.84
CA ASN A 154 9.99 1.60 -7.90
C ASN A 154 10.73 2.84 -7.40
N GLY A 155 12.04 2.88 -7.63
CA GLY A 155 12.93 3.97 -7.20
C GLY A 155 12.58 5.37 -7.74
N ASN A 156 11.74 5.48 -8.78
CA ASN A 156 11.27 6.75 -9.33
C ASN A 156 10.02 7.30 -8.61
N SER A 157 9.33 6.46 -7.85
CA SER A 157 8.12 6.88 -7.12
C SER A 157 8.44 7.96 -6.09
N ARG A 158 7.47 8.85 -5.83
CA ARG A 158 7.58 9.88 -4.77
C ARG A 158 7.91 9.24 -3.42
N MET A 159 7.26 8.12 -3.12
CA MET A 159 7.46 7.33 -1.90
C MET A 159 8.90 6.81 -1.78
N ALA A 160 9.43 6.15 -2.82
CA ALA A 160 10.80 5.64 -2.77
C ALA A 160 11.82 6.78 -2.65
N ARG A 161 11.60 7.90 -3.36
CA ARG A 161 12.46 9.09 -3.24
C ARG A 161 12.41 9.68 -1.83
N ALA A 162 11.22 9.87 -1.26
CA ALA A 162 11.04 10.34 0.11
C ALA A 162 11.77 9.48 1.14
N VAL A 163 11.59 8.15 1.07
CA VAL A 163 12.25 7.22 1.98
C VAL A 163 13.77 7.22 1.81
N CYS A 164 14.27 7.30 0.58
CA CYS A 164 15.72 7.35 0.31
C CYS A 164 16.36 8.67 0.76
N ASP A 165 15.59 9.75 0.86
CA ASP A 165 16.05 11.09 1.27
C ASP A 165 16.23 11.21 2.79
N LEU A 166 15.67 10.28 3.57
CA LEU A 166 15.88 10.23 5.01
C LEU A 166 17.36 9.99 5.35
N GLU A 167 17.84 10.77 6.31
CA GLU A 167 19.21 10.67 6.81
C GLU A 167 19.30 9.72 7.99
N ALA A 168 20.27 8.81 7.95
CA ALA A 168 20.51 7.86 9.02
C ALA A 168 21.90 7.25 8.99
N ILE A 169 22.33 6.74 10.15
CA ILE A 169 23.58 6.00 10.34
C ILE A 169 23.44 4.58 9.81
N SER A 170 22.44 3.83 10.28
CA SER A 170 22.18 2.45 9.87
C SER A 170 20.85 2.28 9.13
N ARG A 171 20.81 1.39 8.14
CA ARG A 171 19.64 1.17 7.28
C ARG A 171 19.34 -0.31 7.10
N TRP A 172 18.12 -0.71 7.45
CA TRP A 172 17.65 -2.09 7.32
C TRP A 172 16.44 -2.16 6.40
N ALA A 173 16.51 -3.03 5.39
CA ALA A 173 15.37 -3.37 4.55
C ALA A 173 14.90 -4.78 4.92
N VAL A 174 13.68 -4.89 5.41
CA VAL A 174 13.09 -6.14 5.91
C VAL A 174 11.99 -6.55 4.95
N THR A 175 12.15 -7.68 4.25
CA THR A 175 11.17 -8.14 3.29
C THR A 175 11.29 -9.63 3.00
N GLY A 176 10.18 -10.35 2.86
CA GLY A 176 10.22 -11.77 2.44
C GLY A 176 10.54 -11.96 0.96
N THR A 177 10.42 -10.91 0.13
CA THR A 177 10.56 -10.97 -1.32
C THR A 177 11.38 -9.78 -1.84
N PRO A 178 12.72 -9.79 -1.68
CA PRO A 178 13.57 -8.67 -2.10
C PRO A 178 13.58 -8.46 -3.63
N ILE A 179 13.26 -9.49 -4.40
CA ILE A 179 13.10 -9.44 -5.86
C ILE A 179 11.71 -10.02 -6.14
N GLN A 180 10.82 -9.22 -6.73
CA GLN A 180 9.45 -9.67 -7.05
C GLN A 180 9.31 -9.92 -8.55
N ASN A 181 9.45 -8.87 -9.35
CA ASN A 181 9.15 -8.91 -10.77
C ASN A 181 10.38 -8.62 -11.63
N ARG A 182 11.30 -7.78 -11.15
CA ARG A 182 12.43 -7.28 -11.96
C ARG A 182 13.68 -7.14 -11.10
N LEU A 183 14.86 -7.29 -11.72
CA LEU A 183 16.15 -7.03 -11.05
C LEU A 183 16.27 -5.58 -10.54
N GLY A 184 15.57 -4.64 -11.18
CA GLY A 184 15.48 -3.25 -10.72
C GLY A 184 14.84 -3.08 -9.34
N ASP A 185 14.07 -4.07 -8.86
CA ASP A 185 13.51 -4.06 -7.50
C ASP A 185 14.65 -4.05 -6.47
N LEU A 186 15.72 -4.83 -6.70
CA LEU A 186 16.90 -4.87 -5.85
C LEU A 186 17.70 -3.56 -5.94
N ALA A 187 17.82 -2.96 -7.13
CA ALA A 187 18.53 -1.68 -7.31
C ALA A 187 17.91 -0.57 -6.44
N SER A 188 16.59 -0.54 -6.30
CA SER A 188 15.90 0.40 -5.41
C SER A 188 16.22 0.16 -3.94
N LEU A 189 16.33 -1.10 -3.50
CA LEU A 189 16.75 -1.43 -2.13
C LEU A 189 18.22 -1.05 -1.88
N LEU A 190 19.11 -1.29 -2.85
CA LEU A 190 20.52 -0.89 -2.76
C LEU A 190 20.66 0.64 -2.65
N LYS A 191 19.90 1.40 -3.45
CA LYS A 191 19.85 2.86 -3.33
C LYS A 191 19.45 3.32 -1.93
N PHE A 192 18.51 2.62 -1.29
CA PHE A 192 18.14 2.89 0.10
C PHE A 192 19.26 2.53 1.08
N ILE A 193 19.85 1.33 1.00
CA ILE A 193 20.90 0.86 1.92
C ILE A 193 22.19 1.69 1.79
N ARG A 194 22.45 2.26 0.61
CA ARG A 194 23.65 3.03 0.23
C ARG A 194 24.97 2.24 0.30
N PRO A 195 25.06 0.98 -0.18
CA PRO A 195 26.35 0.30 -0.28
C PRO A 195 27.14 0.84 -1.47
N TYR A 196 28.39 1.26 -1.26
CA TYR A 196 29.27 1.63 -2.35
C TYR A 196 29.64 0.39 -3.21
N PRO A 197 29.69 0.48 -4.56
CA PRO A 197 29.32 1.60 -5.43
C PRO A 197 27.85 1.59 -5.90
N TYR A 198 27.04 0.66 -5.39
CA TYR A 198 25.66 0.40 -5.85
C TYR A 198 24.60 1.38 -5.33
N THR A 199 25.01 2.42 -4.61
CA THR A 199 24.17 3.59 -4.34
C THR A 199 23.72 4.28 -5.63
N ASP A 200 24.57 4.29 -6.67
CA ASP A 200 24.20 4.75 -8.01
C ASP A 200 23.54 3.61 -8.81
N PRO A 201 22.25 3.72 -9.17
CA PRO A 201 21.56 2.72 -9.97
C PRO A 201 22.26 2.42 -11.30
N LYS A 202 22.99 3.39 -11.89
CA LYS A 202 23.70 3.20 -13.16
C LYS A 202 24.82 2.16 -13.04
N LYS A 203 25.49 2.10 -11.89
CA LYS A 203 26.52 1.09 -11.61
C LYS A 203 25.92 -0.30 -11.52
N PHE A 204 24.82 -0.44 -10.80
CA PHE A 204 24.09 -1.71 -10.75
C PHE A 204 23.60 -2.14 -12.14
N ASP A 205 23.12 -1.19 -12.95
CA ASP A 205 22.69 -1.49 -14.30
C ASP A 205 23.83 -1.96 -15.19
N ALA A 206 25.00 -1.30 -15.15
CA ALA A 206 26.16 -1.70 -15.92
C ALA A 206 26.71 -3.08 -15.50
N ASP A 207 26.74 -3.35 -14.19
CA ASP A 207 27.39 -4.55 -13.65
C ASP A 207 26.48 -5.78 -13.64
N VAL A 208 25.15 -5.60 -13.52
CA VAL A 208 24.18 -6.70 -13.34
C VAL A 208 23.08 -6.67 -14.39
N SER A 209 22.33 -5.56 -14.52
CA SER A 209 21.15 -5.51 -15.40
C SER A 209 21.49 -5.64 -16.89
N GLN A 210 22.59 -5.04 -17.35
CA GLN A 210 23.02 -5.06 -18.75
C GLN A 210 23.55 -6.45 -19.15
N PRO A 211 24.48 -7.08 -18.40
CA PRO A 211 24.87 -8.46 -18.67
C PRO A 211 23.69 -9.43 -18.73
N TRP A 212 22.69 -9.27 -17.85
CA TRP A 212 21.45 -10.06 -17.89
C TRP A 212 20.65 -9.86 -19.18
N LYS A 213 20.53 -8.62 -19.68
CA LYS A 213 19.80 -8.33 -20.93
C LYS A 213 20.56 -8.76 -22.18
N SER A 214 21.89 -8.75 -22.13
CA SER A 214 22.76 -9.14 -23.24
C SER A 214 22.96 -10.66 -23.35
N GLY A 215 22.30 -11.47 -22.52
CA GLY A 215 22.39 -12.93 -22.52
C GLY A 215 23.65 -13.50 -21.86
N LYS A 216 24.34 -12.71 -21.04
CA LYS A 216 25.48 -13.15 -20.20
C LYS A 216 25.00 -13.54 -18.81
N ASP A 217 24.07 -14.49 -18.76
CA ASP A 217 23.30 -14.80 -17.55
C ASP A 217 24.19 -15.32 -16.41
N GLU A 218 25.17 -16.17 -16.70
CA GLU A 218 26.06 -16.73 -15.68
C GLU A 218 26.91 -15.66 -14.97
N GLU A 219 27.44 -14.70 -15.73
CA GLU A 219 28.23 -13.58 -15.19
C GLU A 219 27.36 -12.70 -14.29
N ALA A 220 26.15 -12.37 -14.75
CA ALA A 220 25.17 -11.58 -14.01
C ALA A 220 24.75 -12.28 -12.71
N VAL A 221 24.45 -13.58 -12.76
CA VAL A 221 24.08 -14.40 -11.60
C VAL A 221 25.22 -14.47 -10.60
N ASN A 222 26.45 -14.68 -11.04
CA ASN A 222 27.60 -14.79 -10.14
C ASN A 222 27.88 -13.46 -9.42
N ARG A 223 27.79 -12.32 -10.13
CA ARG A 223 27.88 -10.99 -9.52
C ARG A 223 26.77 -10.76 -8.51
N LEU A 224 25.53 -11.10 -8.88
CA LEU A 224 24.38 -10.97 -8.00
C LEU A 224 24.51 -11.85 -6.74
N LYS A 225 25.02 -13.08 -6.86
CA LYS A 225 25.28 -13.97 -5.72
C LYS A 225 26.32 -13.38 -4.77
N ARG A 226 27.45 -12.87 -5.29
CA ARG A 226 28.50 -12.23 -4.47
C ARG A 226 27.96 -11.01 -3.73
N LEU A 227 27.24 -10.14 -4.43
CA LEU A 227 26.60 -8.96 -3.85
C LEU A 227 25.59 -9.37 -2.77
N SER A 228 24.76 -10.37 -3.08
CA SER A 228 23.73 -10.84 -2.15
C SER A 228 24.33 -11.47 -0.90
N ALA A 229 25.43 -12.21 -1.01
CA ALA A 229 26.10 -12.84 0.14
C ALA A 229 26.61 -11.82 1.16
N CYS A 230 26.94 -10.59 0.73
CA CYS A 230 27.45 -9.55 1.62
C CYS A 230 26.34 -8.69 2.24
N LEU A 231 25.18 -8.59 1.58
CA LEU A 231 24.12 -7.63 1.95
C LEU A 231 22.83 -8.29 2.43
N LEU A 232 22.54 -9.52 2.02
CA LEU A 232 21.31 -10.22 2.32
C LEU A 232 21.54 -11.31 3.37
N LEU A 233 20.76 -11.26 4.44
CA LEU A 233 20.55 -12.37 5.34
C LEU A 233 19.25 -13.09 4.93
N ARG A 234 19.37 -14.37 4.55
CA ARG A 234 18.22 -15.22 4.18
C ARG A 234 18.37 -16.63 4.73
N ARG A 235 17.59 -16.94 5.76
CA ARG A 235 17.47 -18.28 6.35
C ARG A 235 16.61 -19.18 5.45
N PRO A 236 17.00 -20.46 5.27
CA PRO A 236 16.24 -21.40 4.47
C PRO A 236 14.90 -21.76 5.15
N LYS A 237 13.87 -22.07 4.34
CA LYS A 237 12.53 -22.42 4.84
C LYS A 237 12.52 -23.61 5.80
N GLY A 238 13.48 -24.54 5.68
CA GLY A 238 13.62 -25.71 6.56
C GLY A 238 14.39 -25.44 7.86
N ALA A 239 14.72 -24.19 8.18
CA ALA A 239 15.39 -23.87 9.45
C ALA A 239 14.42 -23.94 10.66
N ILE A 240 13.12 -23.94 10.41
CA ILE A 240 12.08 -24.06 11.44
C ILE A 240 11.27 -25.32 11.10
N ASP A 241 11.12 -26.20 12.08
CA ASP A 241 10.31 -27.41 11.94
C ASP A 241 8.82 -27.03 12.02
N LEU A 242 8.23 -26.73 10.86
CA LEU A 242 6.82 -26.40 10.73
C LEU A 242 6.06 -27.63 10.25
N PRO A 243 4.82 -27.85 10.75
CA PRO A 243 3.97 -28.90 10.22
C PRO A 243 3.72 -28.69 8.72
N ALA A 244 3.53 -29.78 7.98
CA ALA A 244 3.28 -29.72 6.56
C ALA A 244 2.05 -28.86 6.25
N ARG A 245 2.25 -27.81 5.44
CA ARG A 245 1.16 -26.96 4.95
C ARG A 245 0.18 -27.82 4.15
N ARG A 246 -1.10 -27.78 4.52
CA ARG A 246 -2.19 -28.42 3.78
C ARG A 246 -2.98 -27.34 3.05
N ASP A 247 -2.91 -27.34 1.73
CA ASP A 247 -3.73 -26.47 0.90
C ASP A 247 -5.01 -27.21 0.50
N LEU A 248 -6.15 -26.73 1.00
CA LEU A 248 -7.48 -27.27 0.70
C LEU A 248 -8.23 -26.30 -0.21
N GLN A 249 -8.85 -26.82 -1.27
CA GLN A 249 -9.69 -26.04 -2.17
C GLN A 249 -11.15 -26.41 -1.92
N ARG A 250 -11.96 -25.47 -1.43
CA ARG A 250 -13.41 -25.63 -1.26
C ARG A 250 -14.12 -24.99 -2.46
N PRO A 251 -14.64 -25.78 -3.44
CA PRO A 251 -15.48 -25.23 -4.48
C PRO A 251 -16.80 -24.76 -3.87
N VAL A 252 -17.17 -23.52 -4.14
CA VAL A 252 -18.43 -22.92 -3.65
C VAL A 252 -19.37 -22.75 -4.84
N CYS A 253 -20.57 -23.32 -4.72
CA CYS A 253 -21.63 -23.14 -5.70
C CYS A 253 -22.40 -21.86 -5.39
N PHE A 254 -22.75 -21.09 -6.42
CA PHE A 254 -23.69 -19.98 -6.27
C PHE A 254 -25.09 -20.48 -5.94
N SER A 255 -25.83 -19.67 -5.19
CA SER A 255 -27.28 -19.79 -5.11
C SER A 255 -27.89 -19.62 -6.51
N GLN A 256 -29.12 -20.08 -6.69
CA GLN A 256 -29.80 -19.98 -7.98
C GLN A 256 -29.88 -18.52 -8.47
N GLU A 257 -30.24 -17.61 -7.57
CA GLU A 257 -30.35 -16.17 -7.85
C GLU A 257 -29.00 -15.52 -8.19
N GLU A 258 -27.94 -15.90 -7.46
CA GLU A 258 -26.58 -15.44 -7.73
C GLU A 258 -26.10 -15.92 -9.10
N ARG A 259 -26.37 -17.19 -9.43
CA ARG A 259 -25.95 -17.80 -10.69
C ARG A 259 -26.60 -17.11 -11.90
N GLU A 260 -27.90 -16.85 -11.84
CA GLU A 260 -28.62 -16.14 -12.91
C GLU A 260 -28.07 -14.72 -13.13
N THR A 261 -27.75 -14.02 -12.04
CA THR A 261 -27.20 -12.66 -12.12
C THR A 261 -25.76 -12.65 -12.62
N TYR A 262 -24.93 -13.57 -12.13
CA TYR A 262 -23.57 -13.75 -12.62
C TYR A 262 -23.54 -14.05 -14.11
N GLU A 263 -24.40 -14.96 -14.58
CA GLU A 263 -24.48 -15.34 -15.98
C GLU A 263 -24.86 -14.14 -16.87
N ARG A 264 -25.79 -13.29 -16.41
CA ARG A 264 -26.14 -12.05 -17.11
C ARG A 264 -24.95 -11.10 -17.27
N ILE A 265 -24.17 -10.90 -16.20
CA ILE A 265 -22.97 -10.05 -16.23
C ILE A 265 -21.89 -10.69 -17.13
N ARG A 266 -21.77 -12.02 -17.08
CA ARG A 266 -20.81 -12.77 -17.89
C ARG A 266 -21.11 -12.62 -19.37
N GLN A 267 -22.36 -12.83 -19.79
CA GLN A 267 -22.79 -12.67 -21.18
C GLN A 267 -22.53 -11.26 -21.69
N GLN A 268 -22.88 -10.23 -20.92
CA GLN A 268 -22.58 -8.85 -21.26
C GLN A 268 -21.08 -8.60 -21.42
N THR A 269 -20.26 -9.23 -20.59
CA THR A 269 -18.79 -9.12 -20.65
C THR A 269 -18.23 -9.80 -21.90
N THR A 270 -18.70 -11.00 -22.23
CA THR A 270 -18.30 -11.73 -23.44
C THR A 270 -18.61 -10.92 -24.69
N ILE A 271 -19.83 -10.39 -24.83
CA ILE A 271 -20.23 -9.56 -25.99
C ILE A 271 -19.28 -8.37 -26.16
N SER A 272 -18.96 -7.66 -25.07
CA SER A 272 -18.04 -6.53 -25.13
C SER A 272 -16.58 -6.90 -25.43
N ILE A 273 -16.15 -8.13 -25.13
CA ILE A 273 -14.82 -8.66 -25.50
C ILE A 273 -14.79 -9.01 -27.00
N ASP A 274 -15.87 -9.58 -27.52
CA ASP A 274 -15.97 -9.95 -28.93
C ASP A 274 -16.01 -8.70 -29.83
N GLU A 275 -16.80 -7.69 -29.45
CA GLU A 275 -16.86 -6.37 -30.13
C GLU A 275 -15.48 -5.68 -30.15
N ALA A 276 -14.76 -5.80 -29.04
CA ALA A 276 -13.42 -5.26 -28.84
C ALA A 276 -12.35 -5.91 -29.75
N SER A 277 -12.52 -7.18 -30.09
CA SER A 277 -11.56 -7.94 -30.90
C SER A 277 -11.62 -7.59 -32.39
N GLY A 278 -12.70 -6.92 -32.85
CA GLY A 278 -12.91 -6.54 -34.24
C GLY A 278 -12.36 -5.16 -34.66
N THR A 279 -11.78 -4.35 -33.76
CA THR A 279 -11.34 -2.97 -34.07
C THR A 279 -9.81 -2.81 -34.09
N ASP A 280 -9.26 -2.43 -35.24
CA ASP A 280 -7.84 -2.64 -35.58
C ASP A 280 -6.89 -1.45 -35.27
N THR A 281 -7.32 -0.47 -34.48
CA THR A 281 -6.49 0.71 -34.15
C THR A 281 -5.79 0.58 -32.79
N ALA A 282 -4.46 0.76 -32.78
CA ALA A 282 -3.61 0.53 -31.61
C ALA A 282 -3.93 1.40 -30.35
N ARG A 283 -4.45 2.62 -30.53
CA ARG A 283 -4.92 3.49 -29.44
C ARG A 283 -6.23 2.98 -28.82
N SER A 284 -7.13 2.42 -29.64
CA SER A 284 -8.39 1.83 -29.20
C SER A 284 -8.18 0.56 -28.39
N ARG A 285 -7.18 -0.28 -28.75
CA ARG A 285 -6.86 -1.51 -28.02
C ARG A 285 -6.55 -1.26 -26.54
N SER A 286 -5.80 -0.20 -26.20
CA SER A 286 -5.47 0.11 -24.79
C SER A 286 -6.71 0.49 -23.97
N LEU A 287 -7.64 1.25 -24.56
CA LEU A 287 -8.92 1.63 -23.93
C LEU A 287 -9.86 0.43 -23.80
N ILE A 288 -9.86 -0.44 -24.81
CA ILE A 288 -10.59 -1.69 -24.84
C ILE A 288 -10.11 -2.65 -23.75
N TYR A 289 -8.80 -2.84 -23.59
CA TYR A 289 -8.23 -3.70 -22.54
C TYR A 289 -8.62 -3.20 -21.14
N VAL A 290 -8.62 -1.89 -20.91
CA VAL A 290 -9.08 -1.32 -19.63
C VAL A 290 -10.56 -1.63 -19.38
N ASN A 291 -11.44 -1.45 -20.37
CA ASN A 291 -12.86 -1.76 -20.25
C ASN A 291 -13.12 -3.28 -20.04
N VAL A 292 -12.33 -4.14 -20.66
CA VAL A 292 -12.42 -5.61 -20.48
C VAL A 292 -11.96 -6.01 -19.07
N LEU A 293 -10.83 -5.47 -18.60
CA LEU A 293 -10.32 -5.75 -17.26
C LEU A 293 -11.31 -5.30 -16.18
N GLN A 294 -11.95 -4.13 -16.35
CA GLN A 294 -13.00 -3.66 -15.45
C GLN A 294 -14.20 -4.61 -15.40
N ARG A 295 -14.60 -5.19 -16.53
CA ARG A 295 -15.73 -6.15 -16.57
C ARG A 295 -15.37 -7.51 -15.94
N ILE A 296 -14.14 -7.99 -16.17
CA ILE A 296 -13.61 -9.16 -15.47
C ILE A 296 -13.56 -8.91 -13.96
N GLU A 297 -13.20 -7.68 -13.57
CA GLU A 297 -13.17 -7.27 -12.17
C GLU A 297 -14.57 -7.21 -11.55
N SER A 298 -15.57 -6.71 -12.27
CA SER A 298 -16.99 -6.79 -11.86
C SER A 298 -17.44 -8.23 -11.62
N LEU A 299 -17.05 -9.18 -12.48
CA LEU A 299 -17.34 -10.61 -12.28
C LEU A 299 -16.68 -11.15 -11.01
N ARG A 300 -15.39 -10.84 -10.80
CA ARG A 300 -14.66 -11.25 -9.57
C ARG A 300 -15.29 -10.66 -8.32
N LEU A 301 -15.76 -9.41 -8.41
CA LEU A 301 -16.41 -8.71 -7.33
C LEU A 301 -17.77 -9.33 -7.00
N PHE A 302 -18.57 -9.67 -8.02
CA PHE A 302 -19.81 -10.41 -7.83
C PHE A 302 -19.57 -11.75 -7.13
N CYS A 303 -18.53 -12.49 -7.51
CA CYS A 303 -18.18 -13.75 -6.83
C CYS A 303 -17.94 -13.59 -5.32
N ASN A 304 -17.57 -12.40 -4.85
CA ASN A 304 -17.29 -12.13 -3.43
C ASN A 304 -18.50 -11.53 -2.70
N LEU A 305 -19.26 -10.65 -3.35
CA LEU A 305 -20.38 -9.91 -2.75
C LEU A 305 -21.76 -10.51 -3.05
N GLY A 306 -21.87 -11.44 -3.98
CA GLY A 306 -23.14 -12.04 -4.37
C GLY A 306 -24.17 -11.00 -4.82
N LEU A 307 -25.40 -11.18 -4.38
CA LEU A 307 -26.53 -10.27 -4.67
C LEU A 307 -26.35 -8.87 -4.08
N HIS A 308 -25.49 -8.70 -3.07
CA HIS A 308 -25.17 -7.37 -2.53
C HIS A 308 -24.41 -6.49 -3.52
N TYR A 309 -23.82 -7.08 -4.58
CA TYR A 309 -23.28 -6.33 -5.71
C TYR A 309 -24.30 -5.34 -6.29
N ARG A 310 -25.56 -5.75 -6.41
CA ARG A 310 -26.65 -4.93 -6.98
C ARG A 310 -27.28 -3.98 -5.97
N SER A 311 -27.36 -4.35 -4.69
CA SER A 311 -27.87 -3.49 -3.60
C SER A 311 -27.10 -2.16 -3.48
N LYS A 312 -25.77 -2.16 -3.73
CA LYS A 312 -24.97 -0.92 -3.82
C LYS A 312 -25.22 -0.09 -5.07
N LEU A 313 -25.80 -0.69 -6.12
CA LEU A 313 -26.13 -0.04 -7.40
C LEU A 313 -27.61 0.36 -7.50
N SER A 314 -28.51 -0.17 -6.65
CA SER A 314 -29.96 -0.02 -6.80
C SER A 314 -30.74 0.06 -5.48
N LYS A 315 -30.40 1.00 -4.58
CA LYS A 315 -31.38 1.55 -3.63
C LYS A 315 -31.75 2.99 -4.00
N PRO A 316 -32.83 3.23 -4.76
CA PRO A 316 -33.80 4.23 -4.37
C PRO A 316 -34.59 3.63 -3.19
N SER A 317 -34.33 4.12 -1.98
CA SER A 317 -35.05 3.72 -0.78
C SER A 317 -36.54 4.06 -0.92
N SER A 318 -37.41 3.06 -0.97
CA SER A 318 -38.82 3.22 -0.61
C SER A 318 -39.00 2.84 0.87
N ALA A 319 -39.73 3.70 1.57
CA ALA A 319 -40.21 3.60 2.95
C ALA A 319 -39.27 4.12 4.07
N SER A 320 -38.95 5.41 3.99
CA SER A 320 -39.07 6.31 5.14
C SER A 320 -39.49 7.70 4.62
N THR A 321 -40.49 8.26 5.26
CA THR A 321 -41.14 9.55 4.99
C THR A 321 -40.10 10.68 4.99
N GLU A 322 -40.12 11.53 3.95
CA GLU A 322 -39.24 12.71 3.61
C GLU A 322 -38.31 12.46 2.39
N PRO A 323 -38.42 13.25 1.29
CA PRO A 323 -37.60 13.09 0.09
C PRO A 323 -36.18 13.65 0.31
N GLU A 324 -35.29 12.87 0.90
CA GLU A 324 -33.86 13.22 0.95
C GLU A 324 -33.24 13.16 -0.45
N GLN A 325 -32.88 14.33 -0.98
CA GLN A 325 -32.33 14.52 -2.33
C GLN A 325 -30.98 13.80 -2.53
N TRP A 326 -30.80 13.17 -3.71
CA TRP A 326 -29.56 12.49 -4.15
C TRP A 326 -28.28 13.31 -3.91
N SER A 327 -28.38 14.64 -3.94
CA SER A 327 -27.31 15.59 -3.61
C SER A 327 -26.62 15.32 -2.27
N ALA A 328 -27.37 14.92 -1.24
CA ALA A 328 -26.81 14.65 0.09
C ALA A 328 -26.04 13.32 0.19
N LYS A 329 -26.38 12.33 -0.66
CA LYS A 329 -25.79 10.97 -0.63
C LYS A 329 -24.65 10.80 -1.63
N ALA A 330 -24.62 11.61 -2.68
CA ALA A 330 -23.64 11.52 -3.76
C ALA A 330 -22.19 11.65 -3.28
N GLN A 331 -21.89 12.60 -2.38
CA GLN A 331 -20.53 12.81 -1.87
C GLN A 331 -19.99 11.60 -1.10
N ARG A 332 -20.82 10.99 -0.25
CA ARG A 332 -20.45 9.79 0.52
C ARG A 332 -20.19 8.60 -0.41
N MET A 333 -21.06 8.39 -1.40
CA MET A 333 -20.91 7.31 -2.37
C MET A 333 -19.68 7.50 -3.26
N PHE A 334 -19.43 8.73 -3.70
CA PHE A 334 -18.25 9.11 -4.45
C PHE A 334 -16.95 8.86 -3.65
N SER A 335 -16.94 9.26 -2.38
CA SER A 335 -15.79 9.05 -1.48
C SER A 335 -15.51 7.56 -1.25
N LEU A 336 -16.54 6.75 -1.02
CA LEU A 336 -16.43 5.30 -0.93
C LEU A 336 -15.93 4.68 -2.24
N GLN A 337 -16.48 5.09 -3.39
CA GLN A 337 -16.01 4.58 -4.68
C GLN A 337 -14.56 4.97 -4.94
N ARG A 338 -14.13 6.15 -4.49
CA ARG A 338 -12.74 6.62 -4.62
C ARG A 338 -11.78 5.82 -3.73
N GLN A 339 -12.26 5.36 -2.56
CA GLN A 339 -11.51 4.47 -1.68
C GLN A 339 -11.40 3.04 -2.23
N ILE A 340 -12.38 2.61 -3.03
CA ILE A 340 -12.53 1.21 -3.46
C ILE A 340 -12.01 0.99 -4.89
N ASN A 341 -12.09 2.00 -5.76
CA ASN A 341 -11.81 1.91 -7.20
C ASN A 341 -11.05 3.13 -7.73
N LEU A 342 -10.30 2.93 -8.82
CA LEU A 342 -9.81 4.04 -9.65
C LEU A 342 -11.00 4.65 -10.41
N ILE A 343 -11.40 5.87 -10.05
CA ILE A 343 -12.50 6.56 -10.72
C ILE A 343 -11.97 7.20 -12.00
N LEU A 344 -12.55 6.84 -13.15
CA LEU A 344 -12.26 7.47 -14.43
C LEU A 344 -13.39 8.42 -14.82
N CYS A 345 -13.03 9.58 -15.37
CA CYS A 345 -14.00 10.46 -16.00
C CYS A 345 -14.59 9.78 -17.24
N THR A 346 -15.92 9.68 -17.32
CA THR A 346 -16.61 9.05 -18.47
C THR A 346 -16.38 9.74 -19.82
N GLN A 347 -15.90 10.98 -19.82
CA GLN A 347 -15.75 11.79 -21.02
C GLN A 347 -14.30 11.90 -21.49
N CYS A 348 -13.36 12.23 -20.61
CA CYS A 348 -11.94 12.33 -20.95
C CYS A 348 -11.12 11.11 -20.53
N SER A 349 -11.72 10.17 -19.78
CA SER A 349 -11.03 8.99 -19.23
C SER A 349 -9.83 9.33 -18.35
N SER A 350 -9.74 10.57 -17.84
CA SER A 350 -8.72 10.92 -16.85
C SER A 350 -8.98 10.13 -15.57
N ALA A 351 -7.95 9.49 -15.04
CA ALA A 351 -7.99 8.83 -13.75
C ALA A 351 -7.95 9.88 -12.66
N LEU A 352 -8.87 9.79 -11.71
CA LEU A 352 -8.77 10.49 -10.44
C LEU A 352 -8.03 9.55 -9.48
N GLY A 353 -6.70 9.58 -9.55
CA GLY A 353 -5.85 8.78 -8.67
C GLY A 353 -5.76 9.39 -7.26
N LEU A 354 -5.48 8.54 -6.25
CA LEU A 354 -5.07 8.98 -4.90
C LEU A 354 -3.85 9.91 -4.89
N THR A 355 -3.13 10.01 -6.00
CA THR A 355 -1.94 10.84 -6.19
C THR A 355 -2.23 12.24 -6.75
N ASP A 356 -3.38 12.46 -7.40
CA ASP A 356 -3.62 13.67 -8.19
C ASP A 356 -4.36 14.76 -7.40
N THR A 357 -4.86 14.46 -6.20
CA THR A 357 -5.63 15.40 -5.38
C THR A 357 -4.78 16.30 -4.46
N PHE A 358 -3.46 16.36 -4.67
CA PHE A 358 -2.58 17.28 -3.92
C PHE A 358 -2.29 18.60 -4.64
N PHE A 359 -2.84 18.82 -5.84
CA PHE A 359 -2.53 19.99 -6.66
C PHE A 359 -3.73 20.89 -7.03
N ASP A 360 -4.96 20.52 -6.71
CA ASP A 360 -6.10 21.42 -6.90
C ASP A 360 -6.29 22.30 -5.67
N ASP A 361 -5.69 23.49 -5.75
CA ASP A 361 -6.02 24.65 -4.91
C ASP A 361 -7.54 24.82 -4.89
N ALA A 362 -8.14 24.81 -3.70
CA ALA A 362 -9.59 24.88 -3.48
C ALA A 362 -10.23 26.22 -3.86
N SER A 363 -9.61 27.01 -4.74
CA SER A 363 -9.90 28.43 -4.93
C SER A 363 -10.24 28.86 -6.36
N ASN A 364 -10.22 28.01 -7.40
CA ASN A 364 -10.38 28.53 -8.78
C ASN A 364 -11.22 27.74 -9.81
N HIS A 365 -12.07 26.77 -9.43
CA HIS A 365 -13.02 26.17 -10.39
C HIS A 365 -14.48 26.34 -9.97
N PRO A 366 -15.28 27.17 -10.69
CA PRO A 366 -16.68 27.45 -10.35
C PRO A 366 -17.67 26.31 -10.68
N GLU A 367 -17.20 25.17 -11.19
CA GLU A 367 -18.04 24.00 -11.49
C GLU A 367 -17.45 22.73 -10.87
N SER A 368 -18.15 22.19 -9.88
CA SER A 368 -17.80 20.94 -9.22
C SER A 368 -17.95 19.73 -10.15
N ALA A 369 -17.10 18.72 -9.95
CA ALA A 369 -17.21 17.47 -10.67
C ALA A 369 -18.60 16.84 -10.44
N GLN A 370 -19.14 16.12 -11.42
CA GLN A 370 -20.49 15.56 -11.36
C GLN A 370 -20.48 14.05 -11.22
N PHE A 371 -21.41 13.54 -10.42
CA PHE A 371 -21.55 12.14 -10.10
C PHE A 371 -23.01 11.69 -10.18
N THR A 372 -23.25 10.61 -10.92
CA THR A 372 -24.59 10.08 -11.16
C THR A 372 -24.93 8.95 -10.19
N SER A 373 -26.23 8.71 -9.96
CA SER A 373 -26.67 7.59 -9.10
C SER A 373 -26.37 6.20 -9.65
N CYS A 374 -25.95 6.08 -10.91
CA CYS A 374 -25.40 4.85 -11.49
C CYS A 374 -23.87 4.82 -11.46
N LEU A 375 -23.25 5.62 -10.58
CA LEU A 375 -21.81 5.62 -10.27
C LEU A 375 -20.90 6.05 -11.43
N GLN A 376 -21.39 6.91 -12.32
CA GLN A 376 -20.60 7.50 -13.39
C GLN A 376 -20.05 8.85 -12.96
N PHE A 377 -18.75 9.05 -13.14
CA PHE A 377 -18.04 10.28 -12.78
C PHE A 377 -17.73 11.14 -14.01
N THR A 378 -17.86 12.45 -13.88
CA THR A 378 -17.42 13.44 -14.88
C THR A 378 -16.60 14.52 -14.19
N CYS A 379 -15.35 14.71 -14.61
CA CYS A 379 -14.48 15.75 -14.03
C CYS A 379 -14.99 17.17 -14.34
N SER A 380 -14.56 18.14 -13.54
CA SER A 380 -14.88 19.57 -13.69
C SER A 380 -14.65 20.07 -15.12
N ASP A 381 -13.49 19.79 -15.72
CA ASP A 381 -13.17 20.21 -17.10
C ASP A 381 -14.14 19.67 -18.16
N CYS A 382 -14.66 18.45 -17.95
CA CYS A 382 -15.61 17.83 -18.86
C CYS A 382 -17.04 18.33 -18.63
N VAL A 383 -17.37 18.69 -17.39
CA VAL A 383 -18.62 19.37 -17.05
C VAL A 383 -18.66 20.73 -17.74
N SER A 384 -17.62 21.55 -17.60
CA SER A 384 -17.57 22.90 -18.20
C SER A 384 -17.61 22.89 -19.73
N ARG A 385 -16.90 21.96 -20.38
CA ARG A 385 -16.98 21.79 -21.85
C ARG A 385 -18.39 21.44 -22.33
N ARG A 386 -19.16 20.70 -21.53
CA ARG A 386 -20.53 20.32 -21.87
C ARG A 386 -21.53 21.44 -21.65
N HIS A 387 -21.38 22.23 -20.59
CA HIS A 387 -22.18 23.42 -20.37
C HIS A 387 -22.00 24.44 -21.51
N GLN A 388 -20.77 24.65 -21.96
CA GLN A 388 -20.49 25.50 -23.14
C GLN A 388 -21.14 24.98 -24.43
N SER A 389 -21.41 23.67 -24.52
CA SER A 389 -22.06 23.03 -25.67
C SER A 389 -23.58 22.85 -25.51
N GLY A 390 -24.18 23.38 -24.43
CA GLY A 390 -25.63 23.28 -24.15
C GLY A 390 -26.12 21.85 -23.84
N LYS A 391 -25.25 20.92 -23.46
CA LYS A 391 -25.60 19.51 -23.19
C LYS A 391 -25.46 19.18 -21.71
N ALA A 392 -26.50 18.60 -21.10
CA ALA A 392 -26.43 18.09 -19.74
C ALA A 392 -25.56 16.81 -19.64
N VAL A 393 -24.95 16.59 -18.48
CA VAL A 393 -24.27 15.33 -18.17
C VAL A 393 -25.31 14.23 -18.01
N THR A 394 -25.21 13.18 -18.81
CA THR A 394 -26.13 12.04 -18.77
C THR A 394 -25.34 10.74 -18.76
N CYS A 395 -25.89 9.74 -18.07
CA CYS A 395 -25.28 8.42 -17.90
C CYS A 395 -25.71 7.38 -18.94
N GLY A 396 -26.56 7.75 -19.91
CA GLY A 396 -27.10 6.83 -20.93
C GLY A 396 -28.19 5.87 -20.44
N CYS A 397 -28.51 5.85 -19.14
CA CYS A 397 -29.64 5.08 -18.61
C CYS A 397 -31.00 5.65 -19.07
N LYS A 398 -31.99 4.78 -19.28
CA LYS A 398 -33.38 5.15 -19.57
C LYS A 398 -34.29 4.56 -18.47
N PRO A 399 -34.95 5.38 -17.63
CA PRO A 399 -34.89 6.85 -17.55
C PRO A 399 -33.52 7.40 -17.06
N PRO A 400 -33.19 8.68 -17.33
CA PRO A 400 -31.91 9.28 -16.94
C PRO A 400 -31.76 9.36 -15.43
N CYS A 401 -30.61 8.90 -14.92
CA CYS A 401 -30.32 8.91 -13.48
C CYS A 401 -30.12 10.33 -12.94
N PRO A 402 -30.54 10.62 -11.70
CA PRO A 402 -30.21 11.88 -11.04
C PRO A 402 -28.70 12.08 -10.92
N VAL A 403 -28.26 13.32 -11.10
CA VAL A 403 -26.86 13.78 -11.09
C VAL A 403 -26.70 14.79 -9.96
N ALA A 404 -25.57 14.73 -9.26
CA ALA A 404 -25.23 15.68 -8.20
C ALA A 404 -23.75 16.11 -8.31
N PRO A 405 -23.43 17.35 -7.88
CA PRO A 405 -22.04 17.78 -7.74
C PRO A 405 -21.34 17.06 -6.59
N VAL A 406 -20.05 16.77 -6.75
CA VAL A 406 -19.18 16.16 -5.73
C VAL A 406 -17.82 16.87 -5.67
N SER A 407 -17.26 16.98 -4.47
CA SER A 407 -15.91 17.48 -4.24
C SER A 407 -14.87 16.38 -4.47
N THR A 408 -13.82 16.71 -5.22
CA THR A 408 -12.65 15.85 -5.46
C THR A 408 -11.54 16.05 -4.42
N SER A 409 -11.70 16.95 -3.44
CA SER A 409 -10.68 17.19 -2.41
C SER A 409 -10.46 15.97 -1.49
N ALA A 410 -9.27 15.88 -0.89
CA ALA A 410 -8.89 14.77 0.00
C ALA A 410 -9.27 14.98 1.47
N VAL A 411 -9.81 16.15 1.81
CA VAL A 411 -9.96 16.63 3.21
C VAL A 411 -11.09 15.91 3.95
N ASP A 412 -12.11 15.40 3.25
CA ASP A 412 -13.31 14.81 3.89
C ASP A 412 -13.21 13.30 4.16
N LEU A 413 -12.01 12.71 4.15
CA LEU A 413 -11.80 11.26 4.36
C LEU A 413 -11.67 10.85 5.84
N GLU A 414 -11.79 11.78 6.80
CA GLU A 414 -11.37 11.57 8.19
C GLU A 414 -12.44 11.06 9.17
N GLU A 415 -13.66 10.76 8.73
CA GLU A 415 -14.69 10.23 9.64
C GLU A 415 -15.32 8.94 9.07
N VAL A 416 -14.63 7.81 9.29
CA VAL A 416 -15.38 6.57 9.53
C VAL A 416 -15.63 6.56 11.03
N GLU A 417 -16.70 7.24 11.46
CA GLU A 417 -17.28 6.99 12.78
C GLU A 417 -17.48 5.48 12.94
N ASP A 418 -17.23 4.99 14.15
CA ASP A 418 -17.40 3.59 14.53
C ASP A 418 -18.63 3.00 13.85
N VAL A 419 -18.45 1.88 13.13
CA VAL A 419 -19.57 1.11 12.61
C VAL A 419 -20.29 0.51 13.83
N VAL A 420 -21.16 1.32 14.44
CA VAL A 420 -22.23 0.84 15.29
C VAL A 420 -23.08 0.00 14.36
N CYS A 421 -22.96 -1.33 14.48
CA CYS A 421 -23.91 -2.26 13.89
C CYS A 421 -25.31 -1.73 14.24
N PRO A 422 -26.14 -1.33 13.27
CA PRO A 422 -27.50 -0.92 13.58
C PRO A 422 -28.13 -2.07 14.34
N SER A 423 -28.57 -1.79 15.57
CA SER A 423 -29.26 -2.73 16.43
C SER A 423 -30.61 -3.07 15.79
N GLY A 424 -30.59 -4.08 14.93
CA GLY A 424 -31.75 -4.59 14.20
C GLY A 424 -31.31 -5.40 12.98
N PRO A 425 -31.91 -6.58 12.72
CA PRO A 425 -31.53 -7.39 11.57
C PRO A 425 -31.84 -6.62 10.28
N PRO A 426 -30.84 -6.36 9.41
CA PRO A 426 -31.13 -5.73 8.13
C PRO A 426 -31.98 -6.68 7.27
N ALA A 427 -33.05 -6.12 6.69
CA ALA A 427 -34.04 -6.88 5.92
C ALA A 427 -33.41 -7.75 4.81
N PHE A 428 -33.68 -9.06 4.91
CA PHE A 428 -33.66 -10.15 3.91
C PHE A 428 -32.89 -9.91 2.59
N LEU A 429 -31.56 -9.89 2.66
CA LEU A 429 -30.73 -10.44 1.58
C LEU A 429 -29.93 -11.59 2.16
N SER A 430 -29.97 -12.75 1.50
CA SER A 430 -29.15 -13.91 1.87
C SER A 430 -27.68 -13.53 1.83
N LEU A 431 -26.90 -14.14 2.73
CA LEU A 431 -25.46 -13.94 2.76
C LEU A 431 -24.87 -14.46 1.44
N PRO A 432 -23.79 -13.84 0.92
CA PRO A 432 -23.12 -14.34 -0.27
C PRO A 432 -22.67 -15.80 -0.07
N SER A 433 -22.77 -16.63 -1.12
CA SER A 433 -22.46 -18.07 -1.01
C SER A 433 -21.06 -18.36 -0.45
N LYS A 434 -20.08 -17.50 -0.73
CA LYS A 434 -18.71 -17.63 -0.15
C LYS A 434 -18.66 -17.33 1.35
N ILE A 435 -19.45 -16.38 1.83
CA ILE A 435 -19.51 -16.04 3.25
C ILE A 435 -20.25 -17.14 4.00
N GLU A 436 -21.33 -17.68 3.44
CA GLU A 436 -22.04 -18.83 4.03
C GLU A 436 -21.10 -20.04 4.17
N ALA A 437 -20.38 -20.40 3.10
CA ALA A 437 -19.40 -21.48 3.14
C ALA A 437 -18.30 -21.24 4.18
N LEU A 438 -17.80 -20.00 4.29
CA LEU A 438 -16.79 -19.64 5.29
C LEU A 438 -17.35 -19.76 6.72
N LEU A 439 -18.60 -19.36 6.95
CA LEU A 439 -19.25 -19.47 8.27
C LEU A 439 -19.48 -20.93 8.65
N GLU A 440 -19.78 -21.81 7.69
CA GLU A 440 -19.82 -23.25 7.93
C GLU A 440 -18.44 -23.79 8.33
N ASP A 441 -17.38 -23.45 7.58
CA ASP A 441 -16.00 -23.85 7.91
C ASP A 441 -15.59 -23.36 9.32
N LEU A 442 -15.93 -22.13 9.67
CA LEU A 442 -15.61 -21.55 10.99
C LEU A 442 -16.42 -22.18 12.13
N LYS A 443 -17.63 -22.67 11.88
CA LYS A 443 -18.44 -23.39 12.90
C LYS A 443 -17.94 -24.80 13.17
N GLU A 444 -17.36 -25.45 12.16
CA GLU A 444 -16.77 -26.78 12.28
C GLU A 444 -15.33 -26.73 12.84
N ALA A 445 -14.76 -25.53 12.97
CA ALA A 445 -13.41 -25.32 13.43
C ALA A 445 -13.22 -25.60 14.94
N PRO A 446 -12.03 -26.11 15.35
CA PRO A 446 -11.66 -26.17 16.76
C PRO A 446 -11.54 -24.76 17.38
N GLY A 447 -12.09 -24.57 18.58
CA GLY A 447 -12.12 -23.26 19.26
C GLY A 447 -10.77 -22.75 19.80
N ASP A 448 -9.73 -23.59 19.77
CA ASP A 448 -8.36 -23.24 20.21
C ASP A 448 -7.47 -22.70 19.07
N VAL A 449 -8.01 -22.60 17.85
CA VAL A 449 -7.25 -22.18 16.67
C VAL A 449 -7.61 -20.75 16.27
N LYS A 450 -6.59 -19.89 16.14
CA LYS A 450 -6.75 -18.55 15.56
C LYS A 450 -6.89 -18.64 14.04
N TRP A 451 -7.99 -18.13 13.49
CA TRP A 451 -8.23 -18.10 12.06
C TRP A 451 -7.87 -16.73 11.48
N GLN A 452 -7.12 -16.75 10.37
CA GLN A 452 -6.85 -15.55 9.59
C GLN A 452 -7.60 -15.62 8.26
N VAL A 453 -8.68 -14.87 8.15
CA VAL A 453 -9.47 -14.76 6.93
C VAL A 453 -8.87 -13.66 6.07
N SER A 454 -8.42 -14.04 4.87
CA SER A 454 -7.78 -13.16 3.91
C SER A 454 -8.67 -13.00 2.68
N ILE A 455 -9.30 -11.84 2.52
CA ILE A 455 -10.13 -11.54 1.37
C ILE A 455 -9.33 -10.66 0.42
N PHE A 456 -9.02 -11.18 -0.76
CA PHE A 456 -8.43 -10.39 -1.84
C PHE A 456 -9.52 -9.62 -2.57
N TYR A 457 -9.51 -8.31 -2.39
CA TYR A 457 -10.45 -7.39 -3.00
C TYR A 457 -9.69 -6.31 -3.76
N GLN A 458 -9.75 -6.34 -5.11
CA GLN A 458 -9.25 -5.29 -6.01
C GLN A 458 -7.89 -4.67 -5.59
N ASN A 459 -6.87 -5.52 -5.40
CA ASN A 459 -5.49 -5.20 -4.96
C ASN A 459 -5.28 -4.82 -3.48
N HIS A 460 -6.34 -4.79 -2.68
CA HIS A 460 -6.24 -4.69 -1.22
C HIS A 460 -6.51 -6.06 -0.58
N LEU A 461 -5.63 -6.45 0.33
CA LEU A 461 -5.81 -7.63 1.16
C LEU A 461 -6.48 -7.20 2.45
N ILE A 462 -7.77 -7.50 2.59
CA ILE A 462 -8.47 -7.33 3.86
C ILE A 462 -8.18 -8.58 4.69
N ARG A 463 -7.46 -8.40 5.80
CA ARG A 463 -7.18 -9.45 6.78
C ARG A 463 -8.12 -9.26 7.97
N LEU A 464 -9.00 -10.22 8.17
CA LEU A 464 -9.79 -10.33 9.39
C LEU A 464 -9.19 -11.45 10.22
N ILE A 465 -8.77 -11.14 11.44
CA ILE A 465 -8.41 -12.16 12.42
C ILE A 465 -9.72 -12.50 13.14
N VAL A 466 -10.14 -13.76 13.02
CA VAL A 466 -11.35 -14.26 13.66
C VAL A 466 -10.92 -15.27 14.71
N THR A 467 -11.27 -15.00 15.96
CA THR A 467 -11.17 -15.96 17.05
C THR A 467 -12.56 -16.54 17.25
N VAL A 468 -12.73 -17.83 16.98
CA VAL A 468 -13.98 -18.54 17.24
C VAL A 468 -13.93 -18.95 18.71
N ASN A 469 -14.72 -18.28 19.55
CA ASN A 469 -14.91 -18.65 20.97
C ASN A 469 -16.05 -19.66 21.12
#